data_AF-A0A1V5UDI1-F1
#
_entry.id   AF-A0A1V5UDI1-F1
#
_cell.length_a   1.000
_cell.length_b   1.000
_cell.length_c   1.000
_cell.angle_alpha   90.00
_cell.angle_beta   90.00
_cell.angle_gamma   90.00
#
_symmetry.space_group_name_H-M   'P 1'
#
loop_
_entity.id
_entity.type
_entity.pdbx_description
1 polymer ?
#
loop_
_entity_poly.entity_id
_entity_poly.type
_entity_poly.pdbx_seq_one_letter_code
_entity_poly.pdbx_strand_id
1 'polypeptide(L)'
;MFFSGIAVDSVKFRNIFFTHRWGFMMRKILLALTAAGSVLTSQAQENPLKVYFAACADNRITPSSMTSEAFWKEIPRSSDFVRNAASNPKYERTFFQAFYNQEYLFFRVEAAEQFTGKLDFGQSPAKRDSEGVYRVSNIEFFFDTELSRKTYAQVILNINKGIYDSLSGGNITWNYDLKVEVVPGEKRWILYAAFPWRDRGMDNVNEFGMYPHTNPILGFNICRNHFADGRFSTQWAKTPDHSFHRPENFGLLVMSGETDCTKTLQKILAGEFGKNGIRLEGRIQNASGIYRLALEKALARGESNASMLPAPRKNEMLEEFKSIRAQMAKNPPESILAGLLEKCGVLNASIEKNTLKHLNKDLLDEI
;
A
#
# COMPACT_ATOMS: atom_id res chain seq x y z
N MET A 1 -31.24 -97.31 -32.77
CA MET A 1 -31.15 -95.83 -32.88
C MET A 1 -30.99 -95.30 -31.46
N PHE A 2 -29.76 -95.29 -30.90
CA PHE A 2 -28.78 -94.18 -30.85
C PHE A 2 -29.35 -92.93 -30.15
N PHE A 3 -28.85 -92.34 -29.04
CA PHE A 3 -27.72 -92.45 -28.06
C PHE A 3 -28.32 -91.86 -26.75
N SER A 4 -28.29 -92.45 -25.54
CA SER A 4 -27.26 -92.55 -24.47
C SER A 4 -26.57 -91.27 -23.94
N GLY A 5 -26.52 -91.16 -22.59
CA GLY A 5 -25.65 -90.30 -21.75
C GLY A 5 -26.42 -89.48 -20.68
N ILE A 6 -26.65 -89.89 -19.41
CA ILE A 6 -25.75 -90.05 -18.23
C ILE A 6 -25.04 -88.71 -17.88
N ALA A 7 -25.00 -88.13 -16.66
CA ALA A 7 -25.51 -88.39 -15.32
C ALA A 7 -25.28 -87.15 -14.40
N VAL A 8 -26.11 -87.05 -13.34
CA VAL A 8 -25.84 -86.64 -11.94
C VAL A 8 -25.08 -85.32 -11.66
N ASP A 9 -25.82 -84.36 -11.12
CA ASP A 9 -25.29 -83.18 -10.40
C ASP A 9 -25.19 -83.47 -8.89
N SER A 10 -24.02 -83.20 -8.32
CA SER A 10 -23.81 -83.11 -6.87
C SER A 10 -22.94 -81.90 -6.51
N VAL A 11 -23.51 -81.11 -5.60
CA VAL A 11 -22.93 -80.23 -4.56
C VAL A 11 -21.43 -79.89 -4.66
N LYS A 12 -21.10 -78.59 -4.64
CA LYS A 12 -19.95 -78.07 -3.86
C LYS A 12 -19.98 -76.56 -3.59
N PHE A 13 -19.82 -76.26 -2.30
CA PHE A 13 -19.46 -74.99 -1.68
C PHE A 13 -18.37 -74.22 -2.46
N ARG A 14 -18.53 -72.89 -2.58
CA ARG A 14 -17.43 -71.99 -2.95
C ARG A 14 -17.03 -71.10 -1.78
N ASN A 15 -15.80 -71.34 -1.33
CA ASN A 15 -14.95 -70.42 -0.60
C ASN A 15 -14.72 -69.14 -1.42
N ILE A 16 -14.79 -67.96 -0.77
CA ILE A 16 -14.18 -66.73 -1.27
C ILE A 16 -13.19 -66.25 -0.21
N PHE A 17 -11.92 -66.29 -0.60
CA PHE A 17 -10.78 -65.79 0.15
C PHE A 17 -10.56 -64.29 -0.08
N PHE A 18 -9.93 -63.70 0.94
CA PHE A 18 -9.29 -62.39 1.02
C PHE A 18 -8.47 -61.97 -0.20
N THR A 19 -8.56 -60.68 -0.54
CA THR A 19 -7.45 -59.69 -0.63
C THR A 19 -7.94 -58.53 -1.49
N HIS A 20 -7.89 -57.29 -0.98
CA HIS A 20 -7.88 -55.99 -1.70
C HIS A 20 -8.49 -54.88 -0.82
N ARG A 21 -7.83 -54.55 0.31
CA ARG A 21 -8.27 -53.40 1.13
C ARG A 21 -7.18 -52.48 1.64
N TRP A 22 -5.96 -52.56 1.07
CA TRP A 22 -4.84 -51.69 1.47
C TRP A 22 -4.31 -50.77 0.34
N GLY A 23 -4.73 -50.96 -0.92
CA GLY A 23 -4.26 -50.14 -2.05
C GLY A 23 -5.05 -48.85 -2.32
N PHE A 24 -6.29 -48.73 -1.84
CA PHE A 24 -7.17 -47.61 -2.20
C PHE A 24 -7.15 -46.44 -1.19
N MET A 25 -6.64 -46.67 0.02
CA MET A 25 -6.59 -45.64 1.07
C MET A 25 -5.29 -44.82 1.01
N MET A 26 -4.19 -45.40 0.53
CA MET A 26 -2.91 -44.68 0.34
C MET A 26 -2.90 -43.73 -0.88
N ARG A 27 -3.66 -44.02 -1.94
CA ARG A 27 -3.77 -43.10 -3.10
C ARG A 27 -4.64 -41.87 -2.84
N LYS A 28 -5.60 -41.94 -1.92
CA LYS A 28 -6.41 -40.77 -1.54
C LYS A 28 -5.71 -39.84 -0.54
N ILE A 29 -4.79 -40.37 0.27
CA ILE A 29 -3.94 -39.55 1.16
C ILE A 29 -2.83 -38.86 0.35
N LEU A 30 -2.25 -39.52 -0.66
CA LEU A 30 -1.22 -38.91 -1.51
C LEU A 30 -1.78 -37.84 -2.48
N LEU A 31 -3.04 -37.96 -2.93
CA LEU A 31 -3.71 -36.91 -3.72
C LEU A 31 -4.23 -35.74 -2.87
N ALA A 32 -4.54 -35.98 -1.58
CA ALA A 32 -4.92 -34.92 -0.65
C ALA A 32 -3.71 -34.09 -0.17
N LEU A 33 -2.52 -34.71 -0.10
CA LEU A 33 -1.26 -34.02 0.23
C LEU A 33 -0.68 -33.22 -0.94
N THR A 34 -0.99 -33.57 -2.19
CA THR A 34 -0.59 -32.76 -3.37
C THR A 34 -1.55 -31.61 -3.67
N ALA A 35 -2.82 -31.70 -3.26
CA ALA A 35 -3.80 -30.61 -3.39
C ALA A 35 -3.72 -29.55 -2.27
N ALA A 36 -2.99 -29.81 -1.19
CA ALA A 36 -2.73 -28.85 -0.10
C ALA A 36 -1.36 -28.12 -0.23
N GLY A 37 -0.49 -28.57 -1.14
CA GLY A 37 0.89 -28.09 -1.27
C GLY A 37 1.10 -26.89 -2.19
N SER A 38 0.03 -26.23 -2.64
CA SER A 38 0.13 -24.98 -3.41
C SER A 38 -0.92 -23.98 -2.94
N VAL A 39 -0.94 -23.73 -1.63
CA VAL A 39 -1.12 -22.34 -1.20
C VAL A 39 0.07 -21.61 -1.81
N LEU A 40 -0.15 -21.02 -2.99
CA LEU A 40 0.65 -19.92 -3.48
C LEU A 40 0.73 -18.96 -2.30
N THR A 41 1.84 -19.04 -1.55
CA THR A 41 2.24 -18.01 -0.63
C THR A 41 2.35 -16.81 -1.53
N SER A 42 1.27 -16.02 -1.58
CA SER A 42 1.33 -14.67 -2.13
C SER A 42 2.56 -14.08 -1.48
N GLN A 43 3.60 -13.78 -2.26
CA GLN A 43 4.73 -13.01 -1.76
C GLN A 43 4.13 -11.71 -1.26
N ALA A 44 3.74 -11.69 0.01
CA ALA A 44 3.12 -10.59 0.67
C ALA A 44 4.21 -9.52 0.66
N GLN A 45 4.08 -8.58 -0.28
CA GLN A 45 5.19 -7.72 -0.60
C GLN A 45 5.52 -6.86 0.63
N GLU A 46 6.76 -7.01 1.09
CA GLU A 46 7.39 -6.53 2.34
C GLU A 46 7.50 -4.99 2.47
N ASN A 47 6.47 -4.23 2.10
CA ASN A 47 6.56 -2.76 2.16
C ASN A 47 5.95 -2.24 3.47
N PRO A 48 6.66 -1.36 4.19
CA PRO A 48 6.10 -0.73 5.38
C PRO A 48 4.88 0.12 5.03
N LEU A 49 3.94 0.22 5.98
CA LEU A 49 2.82 1.16 5.85
C LEU A 49 3.39 2.58 5.83
N LYS A 50 3.20 3.29 4.72
CA LYS A 50 3.61 4.69 4.62
C LYS A 50 2.53 5.60 5.18
N VAL A 51 2.91 6.56 5.99
CA VAL A 51 2.03 7.54 6.61
C VAL A 51 2.59 8.93 6.29
N TYR A 52 1.82 9.76 5.61
CA TYR A 52 2.17 11.14 5.33
C TYR A 52 1.31 12.09 6.18
N PHE A 53 1.93 12.94 6.97
CA PHE A 53 1.25 13.94 7.78
C PHE A 53 1.14 15.27 7.01
N ALA A 54 -0.06 15.58 6.55
CA ALA A 54 -0.41 16.87 5.98
C ALA A 54 -0.73 17.85 7.12
N ALA A 55 0.00 18.96 7.20
CA ALA A 55 -0.27 19.99 8.20
C ALA A 55 -1.43 20.88 7.79
N CYS A 56 -2.15 21.40 8.79
CA CYS A 56 -3.10 22.48 8.59
C CYS A 56 -2.35 23.79 8.29
N ALA A 57 -2.83 24.52 7.30
CA ALA A 57 -2.31 25.79 6.84
C ALA A 57 -3.37 26.88 7.00
N ASP A 58 -2.93 28.12 6.81
CA ASP A 58 -3.79 29.30 6.83
C ASP A 58 -4.82 29.26 5.68
N ASN A 59 -6.07 29.65 5.97
CA ASN A 59 -7.16 29.74 4.99
C ASN A 59 -6.91 30.76 3.88
N ARG A 60 -5.90 31.64 3.99
CA ARG A 60 -5.50 32.54 2.90
C ARG A 60 -5.00 31.81 1.64
N ILE A 61 -4.62 30.53 1.76
CA ILE A 61 -4.20 29.74 0.60
C ILE A 61 -5.44 29.28 -0.18
N THR A 62 -5.59 29.80 -1.39
CA THR A 62 -6.65 29.43 -2.33
C THR A 62 -6.08 28.64 -3.52
N PRO A 63 -6.93 27.96 -4.31
CA PRO A 63 -6.49 27.33 -5.56
C PRO A 63 -5.78 28.26 -6.54
N SER A 64 -6.11 29.55 -6.57
CA SER A 64 -5.42 30.52 -7.45
C SER A 64 -4.02 30.90 -6.96
N SER A 65 -3.73 30.70 -5.68
CA SER A 65 -2.45 31.04 -5.06
C SER A 65 -1.53 29.82 -4.85
N MET A 66 -2.03 28.59 -5.11
CA MET A 66 -1.35 27.35 -4.77
C MET A 66 -0.02 27.13 -5.50
N THR A 67 0.26 27.86 -6.58
CA THR A 67 1.54 27.80 -7.32
C THR A 67 2.65 28.61 -6.67
N SER A 68 2.35 29.38 -5.62
CA SER A 68 3.36 30.16 -4.89
C SER A 68 4.31 29.26 -4.10
N GLU A 69 5.60 29.27 -4.48
CA GLU A 69 6.66 28.49 -3.82
C GLU A 69 6.82 28.80 -2.33
N ALA A 70 6.40 29.99 -1.88
CA ALA A 70 6.46 30.39 -0.48
C ALA A 70 5.64 29.45 0.43
N PHE A 71 4.52 28.91 -0.05
CA PHE A 71 3.68 27.99 0.73
C PHE A 71 4.28 26.60 0.86
N TRP A 72 5.11 26.19 -0.11
CA TRP A 72 5.64 24.83 -0.18
C TRP A 72 7.01 24.68 0.48
N LYS A 73 7.73 25.78 0.71
CA LYS A 73 9.11 25.76 1.20
C LYS A 73 9.28 24.97 2.51
N GLU A 74 8.33 25.11 3.42
CA GLU A 74 8.38 24.49 4.76
C GLU A 74 7.59 23.16 4.85
N ILE A 75 7.01 22.70 3.73
CA ILE A 75 6.23 21.46 3.70
C ILE A 75 7.18 20.30 3.42
N PRO A 76 7.25 19.25 4.25
CA PRO A 76 8.20 18.16 4.01
C PRO A 76 7.89 17.39 2.72
N ARG A 77 8.93 17.06 1.95
CA ARG A 77 8.82 16.29 0.71
C ARG A 77 8.79 14.80 1.01
N SER A 78 7.91 14.07 0.34
CA SER A 78 8.00 12.61 0.18
C SER A 78 8.68 12.28 -1.15
N SER A 79 9.60 11.33 -1.19
CA SER A 79 10.41 11.01 -2.38
C SER A 79 10.47 9.52 -2.76
N ASP A 80 10.02 8.64 -1.88
CA ASP A 80 10.27 7.20 -1.97
C ASP A 80 9.21 6.50 -2.80
N PHE A 81 9.05 6.96 -4.04
CA PHE A 81 8.25 6.26 -5.03
C PHE A 81 8.98 5.00 -5.48
N VAL A 82 8.26 3.90 -5.54
CA VAL A 82 8.77 2.62 -6.00
C VAL A 82 8.18 2.29 -7.36
N ARG A 83 8.94 1.55 -8.17
CA ARG A 83 8.49 1.14 -9.49
C ARG A 83 7.26 0.23 -9.40
N ASN A 84 6.37 0.35 -10.38
CA ASN A 84 5.26 -0.56 -10.54
C ASN A 84 5.74 -1.95 -11.01
N ALA A 85 6.60 -2.00 -12.04
CA ALA A 85 7.22 -3.22 -12.58
C ALA A 85 8.76 -3.19 -12.51
N ALA A 86 9.38 -4.38 -12.49
CA ALA A 86 10.82 -4.53 -12.24
C ALA A 86 11.74 -4.29 -13.47
N SER A 87 11.18 -4.21 -14.68
CA SER A 87 11.90 -4.43 -15.94
C SER A 87 12.78 -3.27 -16.46
N ASN A 88 12.72 -2.06 -15.90
CA ASN A 88 13.62 -0.96 -16.30
C ASN A 88 14.30 -0.31 -15.08
N PRO A 89 15.64 -0.41 -14.93
CA PRO A 89 16.35 0.07 -13.75
C PRO A 89 16.38 1.60 -13.60
N LYS A 90 16.12 2.35 -14.67
CA LYS A 90 16.09 3.81 -14.65
C LYS A 90 14.63 4.28 -14.62
N TYR A 91 14.26 4.92 -13.51
CA TYR A 91 13.03 5.70 -13.42
C TYR A 91 13.36 7.05 -12.84
N GLU A 92 12.60 8.05 -13.24
CA GLU A 92 12.82 9.41 -12.81
C GLU A 92 12.18 9.66 -11.46
N ARG A 93 12.84 10.48 -10.65
CA ARG A 93 12.39 10.78 -9.30
C ARG A 93 11.07 11.53 -9.33
N THR A 94 10.20 11.18 -8.39
CA THR A 94 8.94 11.88 -8.16
C THR A 94 8.91 12.27 -6.69
N PHE A 95 8.48 13.50 -6.44
CA PHE A 95 8.31 14.01 -5.09
C PHE A 95 6.89 14.51 -4.94
N PHE A 96 6.29 14.35 -3.76
CA PHE A 96 5.09 15.10 -3.43
C PHE A 96 5.18 15.78 -2.07
N GLN A 97 4.38 16.82 -1.92
CA GLN A 97 4.11 17.54 -0.69
C GLN A 97 2.59 17.70 -0.55
N ALA A 98 2.09 17.68 0.68
CA ALA A 98 0.67 17.95 0.93
C ALA A 98 0.47 18.75 2.22
N PHE A 99 -0.51 19.63 2.18
CA PHE A 99 -1.05 20.35 3.34
C PHE A 99 -2.54 20.61 3.09
N TYR A 100 -3.26 21.07 4.09
CA TYR A 100 -4.67 21.38 3.94
C TYR A 100 -5.07 22.65 4.69
N ASN A 101 -6.25 23.19 4.40
CA ASN A 101 -6.90 24.22 5.20
C ASN A 101 -8.38 23.84 5.42
N GLN A 102 -9.22 24.77 5.84
CA GLN A 102 -10.65 24.47 6.09
C GLN A 102 -11.48 24.18 4.83
N GLU A 103 -10.97 24.50 3.64
CA GLU A 103 -11.71 24.39 2.38
C GLU A 103 -11.12 23.36 1.41
N TYR A 104 -9.80 23.13 1.44
CA TYR A 104 -9.10 22.33 0.46
C TYR A 104 -7.98 21.47 1.07
N LEU A 105 -7.74 20.33 0.42
CA LEU A 105 -6.49 19.58 0.46
C LEU A 105 -5.64 19.93 -0.74
N PHE A 106 -4.40 20.34 -0.50
CA PHE A 106 -3.47 20.74 -1.54
C PHE A 106 -2.37 19.70 -1.73
N PHE A 107 -2.02 19.44 -2.99
CA PHE A 107 -0.85 18.68 -3.38
C PHE A 107 0.05 19.47 -4.31
N ARG A 108 1.35 19.28 -4.13
CA ARG A 108 2.39 19.65 -5.11
C ARG A 108 3.15 18.39 -5.45
N VAL A 109 3.24 18.07 -6.72
CA VAL A 109 3.94 16.90 -7.24
C VAL A 109 5.00 17.38 -8.21
N GLU A 110 6.27 17.15 -7.87
CA GLU A 110 7.39 17.44 -8.76
C GLU A 110 7.84 16.13 -9.41
N ALA A 111 7.74 16.08 -10.72
CA ALA A 111 8.21 14.98 -11.54
C ALA A 111 9.50 15.41 -12.26
N ALA A 112 10.63 14.82 -11.87
CA ALA A 112 11.86 14.96 -12.65
C ALA A 112 11.62 14.34 -14.03
N GLU A 113 12.06 15.03 -15.09
CA GLU A 113 11.75 14.67 -16.48
C GLU A 113 12.90 15.11 -17.39
N GLN A 114 13.71 14.18 -17.88
CA GLN A 114 14.85 14.47 -18.74
C GLN A 114 14.42 14.77 -20.18
N PHE A 115 13.21 14.35 -20.56
CA PHE A 115 12.67 14.49 -21.91
C PHE A 115 11.49 15.46 -21.96
N THR A 116 11.52 16.53 -21.16
CA THR A 116 10.50 17.61 -21.17
C THR A 116 10.28 18.19 -22.56
N GLY A 117 11.31 18.28 -23.39
CA GLY A 117 11.20 18.74 -24.79
C GLY A 117 10.41 17.79 -25.71
N LYS A 118 10.11 16.57 -25.27
CA LYS A 118 9.20 15.63 -25.96
C LYS A 118 7.77 15.69 -25.42
N LEU A 119 7.55 16.37 -24.30
CA LEU A 119 6.23 16.57 -23.72
C LEU A 119 5.58 17.80 -24.36
N ASP A 120 4.36 17.63 -24.82
CA ASP A 120 3.57 18.72 -25.39
C ASP A 120 2.66 19.33 -24.32
N PHE A 121 3.17 20.37 -23.64
CA PHE A 121 2.43 21.18 -22.65
C PHE A 121 1.49 22.22 -23.28
N GLY A 122 1.52 22.37 -24.61
CA GLY A 122 0.77 23.40 -25.33
C GLY A 122 -0.65 22.98 -25.74
N GLN A 123 -1.02 21.71 -25.55
CA GLN A 123 -2.33 21.21 -25.91
C GLN A 123 -3.41 21.71 -24.96
N SER A 124 -4.59 21.99 -25.51
CA SER A 124 -5.78 22.17 -24.70
C SER A 124 -6.03 20.94 -23.82
N PRO A 125 -6.56 21.12 -22.60
CA PRO A 125 -6.95 19.99 -21.75
C PRO A 125 -7.86 19.04 -22.53
N ALA A 126 -7.55 17.74 -22.46
CA ALA A 126 -8.43 16.73 -23.01
C ALA A 126 -9.82 16.84 -22.38
N LYS A 127 -10.86 16.42 -23.11
CA LYS A 127 -12.20 16.28 -22.53
C LYS A 127 -12.11 15.44 -21.26
N ARG A 128 -12.78 15.88 -20.19
CA ARG A 128 -12.84 15.14 -18.92
C ARG A 128 -13.23 13.69 -19.16
N ASP A 129 -12.59 12.78 -18.43
CA ASP A 129 -12.83 11.33 -18.45
C ASP A 129 -12.58 10.64 -19.81
N SER A 130 -11.90 11.32 -20.75
CA SER A 130 -11.58 10.77 -22.06
C SER A 130 -10.22 10.07 -22.11
N GLU A 131 -10.01 9.30 -23.19
CA GLU A 131 -8.72 8.68 -23.50
C GLU A 131 -7.53 9.62 -23.54
N GLY A 132 -7.75 10.90 -23.86
CA GLY A 132 -6.68 11.89 -23.89
C GLY A 132 -6.04 12.11 -22.52
N VAL A 133 -6.72 11.81 -21.42
CA VAL A 133 -6.19 12.03 -20.07
C VAL A 133 -5.03 11.07 -19.76
N TYR A 134 -5.17 9.79 -20.10
CA TYR A 134 -4.21 8.73 -19.74
C TYR A 134 -3.15 8.43 -20.81
N ARG A 135 -3.22 9.05 -21.98
CA ARG A 135 -2.26 8.85 -23.09
C ARG A 135 -1.02 9.74 -23.03
N VAL A 136 -0.91 10.59 -22.00
CA VAL A 136 0.24 11.48 -21.76
C VAL A 136 0.72 11.34 -20.31
N SER A 137 1.90 11.86 -19.99
CA SER A 137 2.45 11.86 -18.62
C SER A 137 1.43 12.43 -17.63
N ASN A 138 1.20 11.71 -16.53
CA ASN A 138 0.16 12.02 -15.57
C ASN A 138 0.50 11.56 -14.15
N ILE A 139 -0.21 12.16 -13.19
CA ILE A 139 -0.26 11.74 -11.80
C ILE A 139 -1.63 11.15 -11.52
N GLU A 140 -1.66 10.01 -10.85
CA GLU A 140 -2.89 9.40 -10.36
C GLU A 140 -2.93 9.48 -8.83
N PHE A 141 -4.02 9.99 -8.27
CA PHE A 141 -4.30 10.04 -6.85
C PHE A 141 -5.39 9.01 -6.53
N PHE A 142 -5.19 8.28 -5.45
CA PHE A 142 -6.14 7.29 -4.96
C PHE A 142 -6.49 7.59 -3.51
N PHE A 143 -7.79 7.63 -3.21
CA PHE A 143 -8.30 7.98 -1.90
C PHE A 143 -9.30 6.94 -1.42
N ASP A 144 -9.02 6.29 -0.29
CA ASP A 144 -9.97 5.47 0.47
C ASP A 144 -10.45 6.31 1.66
N THR A 145 -11.55 7.04 1.45
CA THR A 145 -12.11 7.99 2.44
C THR A 145 -12.83 7.34 3.60
N GLU A 146 -13.12 6.04 3.51
CA GLU A 146 -13.78 5.30 4.59
C GLU A 146 -12.80 4.46 5.38
N LEU A 147 -11.53 4.41 4.94
CA LEU A 147 -10.53 3.46 5.39
C LEU A 147 -11.07 2.01 5.31
N SER A 148 -11.96 1.77 4.35
CA SER A 148 -12.60 0.46 4.16
C SER A 148 -11.62 -0.57 3.59
N ARG A 149 -10.54 -0.08 2.95
CA ARG A 149 -9.53 -0.87 2.25
C ARG A 149 -10.12 -1.68 1.09
N LYS A 150 -11.29 -1.27 0.60
CA LYS A 150 -12.07 -1.96 -0.44
C LYS A 150 -12.54 -1.00 -1.51
N THR A 151 -13.02 0.16 -1.10
CA THR A 151 -13.50 1.23 -1.99
C THR A 151 -12.47 2.34 -2.05
N TYR A 152 -12.43 3.04 -3.17
CA TYR A 152 -11.59 4.22 -3.35
C TYR A 152 -12.10 5.09 -4.49
N ALA A 153 -11.75 6.36 -4.44
CA ALA A 153 -11.77 7.27 -5.56
C ALA A 153 -10.43 7.26 -6.28
N GLN A 154 -10.46 7.40 -7.60
CA GLN A 154 -9.29 7.63 -8.44
C GLN A 154 -9.43 8.97 -9.14
N VAL A 155 -8.37 9.76 -9.13
CA VAL A 155 -8.27 11.02 -9.89
C VAL A 155 -6.97 11.00 -10.67
N ILE A 156 -7.04 11.19 -11.99
CA ILE A 156 -5.87 11.30 -12.87
C ILE A 156 -5.78 12.72 -13.37
N LEU A 157 -4.62 13.34 -13.17
CA LEU A 157 -4.30 14.69 -13.61
C LEU A 157 -3.07 14.64 -14.51
N ASN A 158 -3.20 15.11 -15.75
CA ASN A 158 -2.11 15.04 -16.71
C ASN A 158 -1.39 16.38 -16.91
N ILE A 159 -0.27 16.35 -17.64
CA ILE A 159 0.56 17.54 -17.93
C ILE A 159 -0.18 18.68 -18.64
N ASN A 160 -1.31 18.38 -19.30
CA ASN A 160 -2.15 19.34 -20.02
C ASN A 160 -3.39 19.73 -19.21
N LYS A 161 -3.37 19.51 -17.89
CA LYS A 161 -4.48 19.80 -16.97
C LYS A 161 -5.77 19.01 -17.28
N GLY A 162 -5.67 17.93 -18.05
CA GLY A 162 -6.77 16.99 -18.27
C GLY A 162 -7.09 16.25 -16.97
N ILE A 163 -8.38 16.06 -16.73
CA ILE A 163 -8.91 15.44 -15.50
C ILE A 163 -9.67 14.17 -15.90
N TYR A 164 -9.38 13.07 -15.23
CA TYR A 164 -10.25 11.90 -15.16
C TYR A 164 -10.52 11.65 -13.69
N ASP A 165 -11.76 11.32 -13.35
CA ASP A 165 -12.08 10.87 -12.01
C ASP A 165 -13.17 9.81 -11.99
N SER A 166 -13.01 8.86 -11.07
CA SER A 166 -13.98 7.77 -10.94
C SER A 166 -14.06 7.25 -9.53
N LEU A 167 -15.23 6.70 -9.19
CA LEU A 167 -15.42 5.91 -7.98
C LEU A 167 -15.27 4.43 -8.30
N SER A 168 -14.65 3.70 -7.36
CA SER A 168 -14.47 2.25 -7.40
C SER A 168 -13.86 1.72 -8.71
N GLY A 169 -12.98 2.51 -9.35
CA GLY A 169 -12.23 2.11 -10.54
C GLY A 169 -13.02 2.09 -11.86
N GLY A 170 -14.11 2.86 -11.97
CA GLY A 170 -14.80 2.97 -13.27
C GLY A 170 -16.10 3.77 -13.30
N ASN A 171 -16.65 4.18 -12.16
CA ASN A 171 -17.82 5.07 -12.17
C ASN A 171 -17.41 6.52 -12.44
N ILE A 172 -17.40 6.91 -13.72
CA ILE A 172 -17.04 8.25 -14.23
C ILE A 172 -18.15 9.30 -14.10
N THR A 173 -19.27 8.98 -13.43
CA THR A 173 -20.32 9.99 -13.17
C THR A 173 -19.90 10.97 -12.07
N TRP A 174 -18.87 10.60 -11.29
CA TRP A 174 -18.27 11.45 -10.29
C TRP A 174 -17.48 12.58 -10.96
N ASN A 175 -18.01 13.81 -10.88
CA ASN A 175 -17.43 15.00 -11.48
C ASN A 175 -16.91 15.94 -10.38
N TYR A 176 -15.79 15.58 -9.76
CA TYR A 176 -15.21 16.32 -8.65
C TYR A 176 -14.69 17.70 -9.07
N ASP A 177 -15.07 18.76 -8.35
CA ASP A 177 -14.67 20.14 -8.66
C ASP A 177 -13.27 20.48 -8.13
N LEU A 178 -12.27 19.68 -8.47
CA LEU A 178 -10.88 19.97 -8.17
C LEU A 178 -10.32 21.06 -9.09
N LYS A 179 -9.28 21.74 -8.62
CA LYS A 179 -8.47 22.65 -9.43
C LYS A 179 -7.09 22.05 -9.65
N VAL A 180 -6.54 22.23 -10.86
CA VAL A 180 -5.23 21.71 -11.25
C VAL A 180 -4.45 22.78 -12.00
N GLU A 181 -3.17 22.90 -11.68
CA GLU A 181 -2.21 23.72 -12.40
C GLU A 181 -0.96 22.90 -12.71
N VAL A 182 -0.35 23.13 -13.87
CA VAL A 182 0.88 22.46 -14.28
C VAL A 182 1.88 23.51 -14.74
N VAL A 183 3.09 23.42 -14.20
CA VAL A 183 4.20 24.33 -14.52
C VAL A 183 5.33 23.51 -15.15
N PRO A 184 5.61 23.67 -16.45
CA PRO A 184 6.76 23.04 -17.08
C PRO A 184 8.08 23.68 -16.62
N GLY A 185 9.15 22.91 -16.63
CA GLY A 185 10.51 23.37 -16.40
C GLY A 185 11.50 22.63 -17.30
N GLU A 186 12.78 23.01 -17.27
CA GLU A 186 13.78 22.45 -18.19
C GLU A 186 13.96 20.93 -18.04
N LYS A 187 13.97 20.40 -16.82
CA LYS A 187 14.19 18.96 -16.53
C LYS A 187 13.21 18.39 -15.52
N ARG A 188 12.04 19.02 -15.43
CA ARG A 188 10.97 18.65 -14.51
C ARG A 188 9.67 19.29 -14.96
N TRP A 189 8.57 18.82 -14.41
CA TRP A 189 7.31 19.55 -14.37
C TRP A 189 6.73 19.43 -12.96
N ILE A 190 5.93 20.43 -12.60
CA ILE A 190 5.25 20.48 -11.31
C ILE A 190 3.76 20.48 -11.55
N LEU A 191 3.05 19.60 -10.86
CA LEU A 191 1.60 19.57 -10.81
C LEU A 191 1.13 20.03 -9.44
N TYR A 192 0.23 21.00 -9.44
CA TYR A 192 -0.47 21.48 -8.27
C TYR A 192 -1.92 21.05 -8.36
N ALA A 193 -2.47 20.52 -7.28
CA ALA A 193 -3.87 20.13 -7.20
C ALA A 193 -4.50 20.64 -5.90
N ALA A 194 -5.71 21.17 -5.99
CA ALA A 194 -6.54 21.55 -4.86
C ALA A 194 -7.84 20.74 -4.91
N PHE A 195 -8.02 19.87 -3.94
CA PHE A 195 -9.21 19.05 -3.76
C PHE A 195 -10.11 19.75 -2.73
N PRO A 196 -11.27 20.29 -3.12
CA PRO A 196 -12.18 20.88 -2.14
C PRO A 196 -12.62 19.82 -1.15
N TRP A 197 -12.82 20.17 0.10
CA TRP A 197 -13.51 19.30 1.04
C TRP A 197 -15.00 19.25 0.69
N ARG A 198 -15.58 18.05 0.80
CA ARG A 198 -17.02 17.85 0.67
C ARG A 198 -17.46 16.96 1.82
N ASP A 199 -18.35 17.47 2.66
CA ASP A 199 -18.96 16.65 3.70
C ASP A 199 -19.98 15.70 3.06
N ARG A 200 -20.15 14.51 3.63
CA ARG A 200 -21.13 13.50 3.17
C ARG A 200 -22.57 13.83 3.65
N GLY A 201 -22.81 15.05 4.12
CA GLY A 201 -24.03 15.47 4.80
C GLY A 201 -25.25 15.63 3.89
N MET A 202 -26.12 14.61 3.95
CA MET A 202 -27.60 14.58 3.82
C MET A 202 -28.27 14.42 2.45
N ASP A 203 -27.80 14.98 1.33
CA ASP A 203 -28.67 14.99 0.12
C ASP A 203 -28.27 14.05 -1.03
N ASN A 204 -27.07 13.46 -1.05
CA ASN A 204 -26.68 12.53 -2.12
C ASN A 204 -25.81 11.37 -1.61
N VAL A 205 -26.41 10.19 -1.52
CA VAL A 205 -25.78 8.90 -1.17
C VAL A 205 -24.69 8.43 -2.15
N ASN A 206 -24.41 9.21 -3.20
CA ASN A 206 -23.45 8.91 -4.25
C ASN A 206 -22.22 9.83 -4.29
N GLU A 207 -22.03 10.69 -3.27
CA GLU A 207 -20.88 11.61 -3.23
C GLU A 207 -19.73 11.07 -2.37
N PHE A 208 -18.56 10.94 -2.98
CA PHE A 208 -17.30 10.73 -2.29
C PHE A 208 -16.91 12.01 -1.56
N GLY A 209 -17.24 12.06 -0.26
CA GLY A 209 -16.89 13.18 0.62
C GLY A 209 -15.56 12.94 1.34
N MET A 210 -14.70 13.97 1.32
CA MET A 210 -13.48 14.09 2.11
C MET A 210 -13.68 15.29 3.04
N TYR A 211 -13.76 15.05 4.36
CA TYR A 211 -13.86 16.14 5.32
C TYR A 211 -12.95 15.86 6.52
N PRO A 212 -11.95 16.73 6.78
CA PRO A 212 -10.87 16.41 7.73
C PRO A 212 -11.38 16.30 9.18
N HIS A 213 -12.38 17.09 9.55
CA HIS A 213 -12.92 17.09 10.92
C HIS A 213 -13.69 15.80 11.27
N THR A 214 -14.38 15.19 10.31
CA THR A 214 -15.15 13.94 10.52
C THR A 214 -14.33 12.71 10.21
N ASN A 215 -13.37 12.82 9.29
CA ASN A 215 -12.39 11.79 9.04
C ASN A 215 -10.97 12.38 8.83
N PRO A 216 -10.15 12.45 9.89
CA PRO A 216 -8.81 13.06 9.83
C PRO A 216 -7.77 12.17 9.14
N ILE A 217 -8.13 10.97 8.69
CA ILE A 217 -7.20 10.01 8.08
C ILE A 217 -7.84 9.34 6.86
N LEU A 218 -7.11 9.32 5.75
CA LEU A 218 -7.54 8.66 4.51
C LEU A 218 -6.54 7.58 4.12
N GLY A 219 -7.04 6.50 3.53
CA GLY A 219 -6.17 5.60 2.78
C GLY A 219 -5.72 6.34 1.52
N PHE A 220 -4.43 6.34 1.23
CA PHE A 220 -3.86 7.18 0.19
C PHE A 220 -2.80 6.47 -0.63
N ASN A 221 -2.86 6.65 -1.94
CA ASN A 221 -1.74 6.39 -2.83
C ASN A 221 -1.62 7.49 -3.89
N ILE A 222 -0.41 7.68 -4.37
CA ILE A 222 -0.12 8.57 -5.49
C ILE A 222 0.84 7.87 -6.43
N CYS A 223 0.52 7.89 -7.71
CA CYS A 223 1.26 7.22 -8.75
C CYS A 223 1.66 8.22 -9.84
N ARG A 224 2.76 7.95 -10.52
CA ARG A 224 3.16 8.67 -11.73
C ARG A 224 3.18 7.70 -12.88
N ASN A 225 2.54 8.06 -13.98
CA ASN A 225 2.78 7.44 -15.28
C ASN A 225 3.62 8.38 -16.14
N HIS A 226 4.65 7.82 -16.73
CA HIS A 226 5.56 8.49 -17.63
C HIS A 226 5.33 8.03 -19.06
N PHE A 227 5.38 8.96 -20.00
CA PHE A 227 5.19 8.69 -21.43
C PHE A 227 6.26 9.31 -22.35
N ALA A 228 7.24 10.07 -21.84
CA ALA A 228 8.14 10.86 -22.69
C ALA A 228 9.16 10.04 -23.49
N ASP A 229 9.62 8.90 -22.96
CA ASP A 229 10.60 8.00 -23.61
C ASP A 229 10.22 6.51 -23.45
N GLY A 230 8.95 6.24 -23.20
CA GLY A 230 8.40 4.91 -22.95
C GLY A 230 7.31 4.97 -21.89
N ARG A 231 6.69 3.81 -21.59
CA ARG A 231 5.68 3.71 -20.54
C ARG A 231 6.27 3.05 -19.30
N PHE A 232 6.51 3.85 -18.28
CA PHE A 232 6.85 3.34 -16.95
C PHE A 232 6.06 4.07 -15.89
N SER A 233 5.84 3.37 -14.77
CA SER A 233 5.03 3.92 -13.71
C SER A 233 5.64 3.65 -12.35
N THR A 234 5.43 4.60 -11.44
CA THR A 234 5.89 4.54 -10.06
C THR A 234 4.75 4.86 -9.12
N GLN A 235 4.86 4.44 -7.87
CA GLN A 235 3.83 4.59 -6.86
C GLN A 235 4.45 4.85 -5.49
N TRP A 236 3.80 5.70 -4.70
CA TRP A 236 4.30 6.04 -3.36
C TRP A 236 4.13 4.87 -2.40
N ALA A 237 2.93 4.31 -2.30
CA ALA A 237 2.67 3.06 -1.58
C ALA A 237 2.68 1.90 -2.59
N LYS A 238 3.53 0.90 -2.35
CA LYS A 238 3.63 -0.26 -3.24
C LYS A 238 2.38 -1.11 -3.16
N THR A 239 1.79 -1.37 -4.33
CA THR A 239 0.75 -2.36 -4.53
C THR A 239 1.29 -3.58 -5.29
N PRO A 240 0.72 -4.78 -5.10
CA PRO A 240 1.11 -5.99 -5.83
C PRO A 240 0.64 -5.97 -7.31
N ASP A 241 1.09 -6.98 -8.06
CA ASP A 241 0.59 -7.33 -9.42
C ASP A 241 0.64 -6.22 -10.48
N HIS A 242 1.51 -5.23 -10.29
CA HIS A 242 1.61 -4.07 -11.19
C HIS A 242 0.31 -3.24 -11.31
N SER A 243 -0.59 -3.31 -10.32
CA SER A 243 -1.88 -2.61 -10.35
C SER A 243 -1.97 -1.52 -9.29
N PHE A 244 -2.38 -0.31 -9.64
CA PHE A 244 -2.62 0.75 -8.65
C PHE A 244 -3.92 0.58 -7.86
N HIS A 245 -4.80 -0.32 -8.32
CA HIS A 245 -6.16 -0.48 -7.81
C HIS A 245 -6.20 -1.54 -6.68
N ARG A 246 -5.44 -1.28 -5.62
CA ARG A 246 -5.27 -2.15 -4.44
C ARG A 246 -5.42 -1.33 -3.15
N PRO A 247 -6.65 -0.87 -2.81
CA PRO A 247 -6.89 -0.02 -1.65
C PRO A 247 -6.40 -0.62 -0.33
N GLU A 248 -6.36 -1.94 -0.22
CA GLU A 248 -5.79 -2.68 0.91
C GLU A 248 -4.29 -2.43 1.14
N ASN A 249 -3.58 -1.94 0.13
CA ASN A 249 -2.16 -1.62 0.17
C ASN A 249 -1.87 -0.11 0.22
N PHE A 250 -2.88 0.75 0.23
CA PHE A 250 -2.65 2.19 0.30
C PHE A 250 -1.92 2.58 1.58
N GLY A 251 -1.12 3.64 1.52
CA GLY A 251 -0.60 4.31 2.71
C GLY A 251 -1.72 5.05 3.43
N LEU A 252 -1.33 5.93 4.36
CA LEU A 252 -2.23 6.82 5.07
C LEU A 252 -1.84 8.27 4.81
N LEU A 253 -2.83 9.11 4.52
CA LEU A 253 -2.71 10.56 4.57
C LEU A 253 -3.40 11.04 5.85
N VAL A 254 -2.67 11.73 6.72
CA VAL A 254 -3.14 12.15 8.05
C VAL A 254 -3.17 13.67 8.12
N MET A 255 -4.34 14.22 8.42
CA MET A 255 -4.54 15.64 8.68
C MET A 255 -4.12 15.94 10.11
N SER A 256 -2.86 16.33 10.29
CA SER A 256 -2.20 16.34 11.61
C SER A 256 -2.65 17.45 12.55
N GLY A 257 -3.38 18.44 12.04
CA GLY A 257 -3.97 19.52 12.85
C GLY A 257 -5.32 19.16 13.50
N GLU A 258 -5.89 17.99 13.20
CA GLU A 258 -7.21 17.59 13.69
C GLU A 258 -7.17 16.94 15.08
N THR A 259 -8.12 17.30 15.93
CA THR A 259 -8.15 16.96 17.38
C THR A 259 -8.14 15.45 17.66
N ASP A 260 -8.72 14.65 16.78
CA ASP A 260 -8.82 13.19 16.93
C ASP A 260 -7.87 12.40 16.01
N CYS A 261 -7.00 13.07 15.24
CA CYS A 261 -6.09 12.39 14.32
C CYS A 261 -5.22 11.34 15.03
N THR A 262 -4.70 11.67 16.22
CA THR A 262 -3.81 10.77 16.97
C THR A 262 -4.56 9.54 17.48
N LYS A 263 -5.77 9.70 18.02
CA LYS A 263 -6.58 8.58 18.52
C LYS A 263 -7.04 7.68 17.37
N THR A 264 -7.42 8.25 16.23
CA THR A 264 -7.81 7.48 15.05
C THR A 264 -6.61 6.73 14.49
N LEU A 265 -5.45 7.38 14.38
CA LEU A 265 -4.21 6.72 13.96
C LEU A 265 -3.83 5.59 14.92
N GLN A 266 -3.97 5.79 16.23
CA GLN A 266 -3.78 4.75 17.24
C GLN A 266 -4.63 3.52 17.00
N LYS A 267 -5.93 3.70 16.73
CA LYS A 267 -6.85 2.60 16.43
C LYS A 267 -6.44 1.86 15.15
N ILE A 268 -6.09 2.59 14.09
CA ILE A 268 -5.63 2.01 12.82
C ILE A 268 -4.36 1.19 13.05
N LEU A 269 -3.34 1.78 13.70
CA LEU A 269 -2.07 1.12 13.96
C LEU A 269 -2.16 0.00 15.01
N ALA A 270 -3.23 -0.03 15.82
CA ALA A 270 -3.52 -1.14 16.72
C ALA A 270 -4.14 -2.36 16.02
N GLY A 271 -4.75 -2.17 14.85
CA GLY A 271 -5.23 -3.25 14.00
C GLY A 271 -4.10 -3.98 13.26
N GLU A 272 -4.45 -4.69 12.20
CA GLU A 272 -3.50 -5.45 11.36
C GLU A 272 -2.63 -4.59 10.41
N PHE A 273 -2.63 -3.27 10.59
CA PHE A 273 -1.92 -2.35 9.73
C PHE A 273 -0.43 -2.32 10.06
N GLY A 274 0.42 -2.25 9.02
CA GLY A 274 1.87 -2.17 9.24
C GLY A 274 2.51 -3.50 9.66
N LYS A 275 1.94 -4.63 9.22
CA LYS A 275 2.57 -5.95 9.27
C LYS A 275 3.96 -6.01 8.62
N ASN A 276 4.51 -4.94 8.05
CA ASN A 276 5.88 -4.91 7.54
C ASN A 276 6.64 -3.66 8.05
N GLY A 277 6.20 -3.11 9.18
CA GLY A 277 6.68 -1.83 9.72
C GLY A 277 5.86 -0.63 9.27
N ILE A 278 6.25 0.54 9.77
CA ILE A 278 5.60 1.83 9.52
C ILE A 278 6.68 2.84 9.14
N ARG A 279 6.41 3.64 8.11
CA ARG A 279 7.25 4.77 7.69
C ARG A 279 6.47 6.07 7.82
N LEU A 280 6.99 7.00 8.61
CA LEU A 280 6.36 8.30 8.87
C LEU A 280 7.06 9.39 8.04
N GLU A 281 6.28 10.18 7.32
CA GLU A 281 6.72 11.26 6.41
C GLU A 281 5.80 12.49 6.61
N GLY A 282 6.21 13.69 6.16
CA GLY A 282 5.39 14.89 6.30
C GLY A 282 5.64 15.68 7.61
N ARG A 283 4.76 16.64 7.92
CA ARG A 283 4.88 17.52 9.10
C ARG A 283 4.03 16.96 10.24
N ILE A 284 4.71 16.35 11.20
CA ILE A 284 4.08 15.63 12.30
C ILE A 284 3.84 16.61 13.47
N GLN A 285 2.59 16.97 13.72
CA GLN A 285 2.22 17.59 15.00
C GLN A 285 2.13 16.50 16.07
N ASN A 286 2.56 16.79 17.31
CA ASN A 286 2.66 15.79 18.38
C ASN A 286 3.52 14.56 18.01
N ALA A 287 4.62 14.77 17.26
CA ALA A 287 5.39 13.67 16.68
C ALA A 287 5.88 12.67 17.73
N SER A 288 6.28 13.15 18.90
CA SER A 288 6.69 12.31 20.03
C SER A 288 5.69 11.21 20.38
N GLY A 289 4.39 11.52 20.44
CA GLY A 289 3.35 10.54 20.77
C GLY A 289 3.13 9.51 19.67
N ILE A 290 3.18 9.96 18.42
CA ILE A 290 3.01 9.11 17.23
C ILE A 290 4.22 8.19 17.05
N TYR A 291 5.44 8.70 17.21
CA TYR A 291 6.65 7.89 17.14
C TYR A 291 6.68 6.83 18.24
N ARG A 292 6.33 7.19 19.48
CA ARG A 292 6.25 6.22 20.59
C ARG A 292 5.29 5.10 20.28
N LEU A 293 4.08 5.42 19.82
CA LEU A 293 3.10 4.42 19.45
C LEU A 293 3.62 3.51 18.32
N ALA A 294 4.14 4.10 17.24
CA ALA A 294 4.67 3.33 16.11
C ALA A 294 5.83 2.42 16.56
N LEU A 295 6.70 2.93 17.44
CA LEU A 295 7.82 2.20 18.00
C LEU A 295 7.36 1.07 18.93
N GLU A 296 6.39 1.30 19.80
CA GLU A 296 5.80 0.27 20.66
C GLU A 296 5.23 -0.90 19.86
N LYS A 297 4.53 -0.61 18.76
CA LYS A 297 3.99 -1.63 17.85
C LYS A 297 5.09 -2.38 17.11
N ALA A 298 6.06 -1.65 16.56
CA ALA A 298 7.20 -2.26 15.88
C ALA A 298 8.01 -3.19 16.82
N LEU A 299 8.21 -2.77 18.07
CA LEU A 299 8.90 -3.53 19.11
C LEU A 299 8.13 -4.79 19.50
N ALA A 300 6.85 -4.67 19.84
CA ALA A 300 6.03 -5.81 20.26
C ALA A 300 6.02 -6.91 19.18
N ARG A 301 5.93 -6.51 17.90
CA ARG A 301 6.00 -7.42 16.77
C ARG A 301 7.39 -8.05 16.60
N GLY A 302 8.44 -7.23 16.70
CA GLY A 302 9.82 -7.69 16.60
C GLY A 302 10.17 -8.72 17.66
N GLU A 303 9.76 -8.48 18.91
CA GLU A 303 9.93 -9.41 20.03
C GLU A 303 9.20 -10.73 19.79
N SER A 304 7.95 -10.67 19.30
CA SER A 304 7.18 -11.86 18.94
C SER A 304 7.88 -12.67 17.84
N ASN A 305 8.33 -12.03 16.76
CA ASN A 305 9.02 -12.71 15.66
C ASN A 305 10.40 -13.25 16.09
N ALA A 306 11.17 -12.49 16.87
CA ALA A 306 12.48 -12.92 17.38
C ALA A 306 12.36 -14.13 18.31
N SER A 307 11.25 -14.26 19.03
CA SER A 307 11.00 -15.39 19.92
C SER A 307 10.95 -16.75 19.19
N MET A 308 10.66 -16.73 17.88
CA MET A 308 10.60 -17.88 16.99
C MET A 308 11.96 -18.29 16.41
N LEU A 309 13.01 -17.46 16.57
CA LEU A 309 14.35 -17.78 16.06
C LEU A 309 15.06 -18.81 16.95
N PRO A 310 16.01 -19.58 16.40
CA PRO A 310 16.90 -20.42 17.20
C PRO A 310 17.95 -19.58 17.95
N ALA A 311 18.49 -20.15 19.03
CA ALA A 311 19.67 -19.60 19.70
C ALA A 311 20.93 -19.79 18.82
N PRO A 312 21.92 -18.87 18.86
CA PRO A 312 22.02 -17.69 19.74
C PRO A 312 21.27 -16.46 19.22
N ARG A 313 20.80 -16.47 17.97
CA ARG A 313 20.25 -15.29 17.29
C ARG A 313 19.02 -14.71 17.99
N LYS A 314 18.15 -15.55 18.54
CA LYS A 314 17.02 -15.13 19.38
C LYS A 314 17.44 -14.19 20.50
N ASN A 315 18.47 -14.55 21.25
CA ASN A 315 18.92 -13.77 22.42
C ASN A 315 19.50 -12.42 21.98
N GLU A 316 20.28 -12.42 20.90
CA GLU A 316 20.83 -11.19 20.32
C GLU A 316 19.72 -10.21 19.91
N MET A 317 18.70 -10.67 19.18
CA MET A 317 17.59 -9.81 18.74
C MET A 317 16.75 -9.29 19.90
N LEU A 318 16.46 -10.12 20.91
CA LEU A 318 15.68 -9.71 22.07
C LEU A 318 16.41 -8.65 22.92
N GLU A 319 17.73 -8.76 23.08
CA GLU A 319 18.51 -7.73 23.79
C GLU A 319 18.56 -6.40 23.02
N GLU A 320 18.61 -6.43 21.69
CA GLU A 320 18.48 -5.22 20.87
C GLU A 320 17.12 -4.53 21.06
N PHE A 321 16.01 -5.27 21.05
CA PHE A 321 14.68 -4.68 21.30
C PHE A 321 14.54 -4.13 22.71
N LYS A 322 15.09 -4.82 23.72
CA LYS A 322 15.14 -4.35 25.10
C LYS A 322 15.94 -3.05 25.24
N SER A 323 17.06 -2.93 24.54
CA SER A 323 17.86 -1.70 24.46
C SER A 323 17.06 -0.54 23.88
N ILE A 324 16.30 -0.78 22.80
CA ILE A 324 15.42 0.23 22.19
C ILE A 324 14.32 0.66 23.17
N ARG A 325 13.65 -0.27 23.87
CA ARG A 325 12.66 0.04 24.92
C ARG A 325 13.25 0.92 26.02
N ALA A 326 14.44 0.57 26.51
CA ALA A 326 15.11 1.33 27.56
C ALA A 326 15.44 2.76 27.11
N GLN A 327 15.81 2.96 25.85
CA GLN A 327 16.02 4.30 25.29
C GLN A 327 14.70 5.07 25.15
N MET A 328 13.64 4.43 24.66
CA MET A 328 12.31 5.04 24.54
C MET A 328 11.75 5.50 25.89
N ALA A 329 11.95 4.72 26.95
CA ALA A 329 11.48 5.02 28.31
C ALA A 329 12.12 6.28 28.93
N LYS A 330 13.29 6.72 28.43
CA LYS A 330 13.98 7.95 28.88
C LYS A 330 13.37 9.24 28.33
N ASN A 331 12.20 9.15 27.73
CA ASN A 331 11.52 10.25 27.05
C ASN A 331 12.40 11.04 26.06
N PRO A 332 13.08 10.37 25.11
CA PRO A 332 14.04 11.06 24.26
C PRO A 332 13.34 12.00 23.26
N PRO A 333 14.06 13.00 22.70
CA PRO A 333 13.54 13.90 21.67
C PRO A 333 13.11 13.16 20.40
N GLU A 334 12.32 13.84 19.57
CA GLU A 334 11.69 13.28 18.37
C GLU A 334 12.68 12.70 17.35
N SER A 335 13.82 13.36 17.16
CA SER A 335 14.87 12.87 16.26
C SER A 335 15.42 11.50 16.69
N ILE A 336 15.53 11.27 18.00
CA ILE A 336 15.96 9.97 18.54
C ILE A 336 14.83 8.95 18.39
N LEU A 337 13.58 9.31 18.69
CA LEU A 337 12.45 8.40 18.49
C LEU A 337 12.31 7.94 17.03
N ALA A 338 12.53 8.85 16.07
CA ALA A 338 12.55 8.54 14.64
C ALA A 338 13.66 7.53 14.30
N GLY A 339 14.89 7.76 14.77
CA GLY A 339 16.01 6.85 14.56
C GLY A 339 15.81 5.47 15.23
N LEU A 340 15.16 5.43 16.41
CA LEU A 340 14.79 4.18 17.07
C LEU A 340 13.74 3.40 16.26
N LEU A 341 12.75 4.08 15.68
CA LEU A 341 11.74 3.46 14.82
C LEU A 341 12.36 2.87 13.55
N GLU A 342 13.26 3.61 12.91
CA GLU A 342 14.01 3.11 11.75
C GLU A 342 14.84 1.87 12.11
N LYS A 343 15.62 1.95 13.20
CA LYS A 343 16.41 0.80 13.70
C LYS A 343 15.52 -0.42 13.97
N CYS A 344 14.37 -0.22 14.62
CA CYS A 344 13.42 -1.29 14.89
C CYS A 344 12.85 -1.90 13.60
N GLY A 345 12.57 -1.07 12.59
CA GLY A 345 12.14 -1.53 11.26
C GLY A 345 13.19 -2.42 10.57
N VAL A 346 14.46 -2.02 10.60
CA VAL A 346 15.58 -2.80 10.04
C VAL A 346 15.73 -4.15 10.74
N LEU A 347 15.64 -4.18 12.08
CA LEU A 347 15.68 -5.43 12.85
C LEU A 347 14.52 -6.37 12.47
N ASN A 348 13.30 -5.85 12.37
CA ASN A 348 12.12 -6.63 11.99
C ASN A 348 12.27 -7.26 10.60
N ALA A 349 12.71 -6.48 9.60
CA ALA A 349 12.95 -6.99 8.25
C ALA A 349 14.06 -8.07 8.23
N SER A 350 15.10 -7.93 9.06
CA SER A 350 16.14 -8.95 9.19
C SER A 350 15.63 -10.25 9.79
N ILE A 351 14.70 -10.19 10.76
CA ILE A 351 14.12 -11.39 11.38
C ILE A 351 13.26 -12.12 10.34
N GLU A 352 12.37 -11.41 9.65
CA GLU A 352 11.47 -11.98 8.64
C GLU A 352 12.24 -12.73 7.55
N LYS A 353 13.29 -12.10 6.99
CA LYS A 353 14.15 -12.71 5.97
C LYS A 353 14.81 -14.02 6.45
N ASN A 354 15.14 -14.11 7.74
CA ASN A 354 15.79 -15.30 8.29
C ASN A 354 14.78 -16.40 8.64
N THR A 355 13.62 -16.04 9.19
CA THR A 355 12.55 -17.00 9.48
C THR A 355 12.08 -17.68 8.19
N LEU A 356 11.92 -16.93 7.10
CA LEU A 356 11.56 -17.50 5.78
C LEU A 356 12.63 -18.45 5.25
N LYS A 357 13.92 -18.15 5.45
CA LYS A 357 15.01 -19.05 5.06
C LYS A 357 15.00 -20.36 5.83
N HIS A 358 14.73 -20.32 7.14
CA HIS A 358 14.66 -21.52 7.96
C HIS A 358 13.46 -22.39 7.58
N LEU A 359 12.27 -21.80 7.45
CA LEU A 359 11.07 -22.53 7.02
C LEU A 359 11.27 -23.19 5.64
N ASN A 360 11.88 -22.50 4.68
CA ASN A 360 12.18 -23.10 3.38
C ASN A 360 13.20 -24.24 3.46
N LYS A 361 14.18 -24.16 4.36
CA LYS A 361 15.16 -25.22 4.54
C LYS A 361 14.53 -26.45 5.19
N ASP A 362 13.77 -26.26 6.26
CA ASP A 362 13.10 -27.36 6.96
C ASP A 362 12.07 -28.06 6.05
N LEU A 363 11.32 -27.29 5.25
CA LEU A 363 10.39 -27.85 4.26
C LEU A 363 11.10 -28.61 3.13
N LEU A 364 12.28 -28.14 2.68
CA LEU A 364 13.08 -28.84 1.67
C LEU A 364 13.80 -30.07 2.23
N ASP A 365 14.13 -30.08 3.52
CA ASP A 365 14.72 -31.24 4.19
C ASP A 365 13.63 -32.31 4.53
N GLU A 366 12.35 -31.92 4.56
CA GLU A 366 11.19 -32.80 4.79
C GLU A 366 10.59 -33.41 3.50
N ILE A 367 10.82 -32.79 2.34
CA ILE A 367 10.45 -33.29 0.99
C ILE A 367 11.53 -34.21 0.44
#